data_AF-A0A6I1JJM9-F1
#
_entry.id   AF-A0A6I1JJM9-F1
#
_cell.length_a   1.000
_cell.length_b   1.000
_cell.length_c   1.000
_cell.angle_alpha   90.00
_cell.angle_beta   90.00
_cell.angle_gamma   90.00
#
_symmetry.space_group_name_H-M   'P 1'
#
loop_
_entity.id
_entity.type
_entity.pdbx_description
1 polymer ?
#
loop_
_entity_poly.entity_id
_entity_poly.type
_entity_poly.pdbx_seq_one_letter_code
_entity_poly.pdbx_strand_id
1 'polypeptide(L)'
;LIAAAAFGAMIGFWWWNRHPARIFLGDAGSLPVGLLLGWLSLLLAGQGHAAAALLVLAYPLADGGSTLLRRLLAGKRLTEPHRDHAYQAAVDSGLSAPRVSLTVALVSLACAVLAVTSILADHAVVGVGCLAIGLAWVLAPIVGWLRRTPSP
;
A
#
# COMPACT_ATOMS: atom_id res chain seq x y z
N LEU A 1 -1.42 12.48 -17.51
CA LEU A 1 -1.46 13.84 -16.89
C LEU A 1 -1.95 13.81 -15.45
N ILE A 2 -3.17 13.33 -15.16
CA ILE A 2 -3.71 13.32 -13.78
C ILE A 2 -2.80 12.58 -12.78
N ALA A 3 -2.35 11.36 -13.13
CA ALA A 3 -1.44 10.58 -12.27
C ALA A 3 -0.12 11.33 -11.97
N ALA A 4 0.45 12.01 -12.97
CA ALA A 4 1.69 12.79 -12.80
C ALA A 4 1.47 14.03 -11.92
N ALA A 5 0.33 14.72 -12.06
CA ALA A 5 -0.03 15.85 -11.21
C ALA A 5 -0.24 15.40 -9.75
N ALA A 6 -0.93 14.28 -9.53
CA ALA A 6 -1.10 13.70 -8.19
C ALA A 6 0.26 13.30 -7.58
N PHE A 7 1.14 12.66 -8.35
CA PHE A 7 2.48 12.31 -7.91
C PHE A 7 3.31 13.54 -7.50
N GLY A 8 3.31 14.59 -8.32
CA GLY A 8 4.00 15.84 -8.00
C GLY A 8 3.45 16.51 -6.73
N ALA A 9 2.13 16.54 -6.56
CA ALA A 9 1.49 17.04 -5.34
C ALA A 9 1.91 16.22 -4.10
N MET A 10 1.98 14.89 -4.21
CA MET A 10 2.39 14.02 -3.10
C MET A 10 3.86 14.16 -2.75
N ILE A 11 4.75 14.40 -3.73
CA ILE A 11 6.16 14.73 -3.46
C ILE A 11 6.25 16.05 -2.69
N GLY A 12 5.51 17.08 -3.13
CA GLY A 12 5.47 18.36 -2.44
C GLY A 12 4.96 18.24 -1.01
N PHE A 13 3.89 17.48 -0.80
CA PHE A 13 3.34 17.16 0.52
C PHE A 13 4.33 16.36 1.38
N TRP A 14 5.00 15.36 0.82
CA TRP A 14 5.96 14.50 1.53
C TRP A 14 7.06 15.30 2.22
N TRP A 15 7.53 16.40 1.62
CA TRP A 15 8.54 17.26 2.25
C TRP A 15 8.11 17.82 3.62
N TRP A 16 6.82 18.10 3.78
CA TRP A 16 6.19 18.60 5.02
C TRP A 16 5.68 17.49 5.93
N ASN A 17 5.44 16.29 5.38
CA ASN A 17 4.90 15.14 6.10
C ASN A 17 5.98 14.17 6.62
N ARG A 18 7.20 14.19 6.07
CA ARG A 18 8.32 13.37 6.57
C ARG A 18 8.62 13.67 8.04
N HIS A 19 9.08 12.65 8.76
CA HIS A 19 9.28 12.72 10.22
C HIS A 19 10.36 13.75 10.64
N PRO A 20 10.10 14.60 11.66
CA PRO A 20 8.82 14.79 12.36
C PRO A 20 7.82 15.57 11.49
N ALA A 21 6.60 15.04 11.36
CA ALA A 21 5.58 15.58 10.46
C ALA A 21 5.10 16.96 10.93
N ARG A 22 5.03 17.92 10.00
CA ARG A 22 4.48 19.27 10.25
C ARG A 22 3.03 19.41 9.79
N ILE A 23 2.68 18.68 8.74
CA ILE A 23 1.34 18.66 8.14
C ILE A 23 0.91 17.21 7.99
N PHE A 24 -0.31 16.90 8.40
CA PHE A 24 -0.95 15.60 8.22
C PHE A 24 -1.90 15.63 7.03
N LEU A 25 -2.00 14.51 6.32
CA LEU A 25 -2.83 14.41 5.11
C LEU A 25 -4.33 14.52 5.44
N GLY A 26 -4.74 13.91 6.56
CA GLY A 26 -6.12 13.85 7.02
C GLY A 26 -7.07 13.17 6.03
N ASP A 27 -8.36 13.18 6.35
CA ASP A 27 -9.40 12.59 5.50
C ASP A 27 -9.59 13.41 4.21
N ALA A 28 -9.40 14.73 4.29
CA ALA A 28 -9.49 15.64 3.15
C ALA A 28 -8.47 15.32 2.04
N GLY A 29 -7.29 14.79 2.39
CA GLY A 29 -6.29 14.37 1.40
C GLY A 29 -6.32 12.87 1.10
N SER A 30 -6.51 12.03 2.12
CA SER A 30 -6.38 10.57 1.96
C SER A 30 -7.54 9.95 1.16
N LEU A 31 -8.78 10.38 1.37
CA LEU A 31 -9.93 9.84 0.65
C LEU A 31 -9.90 10.16 -0.86
N PRO A 32 -9.63 11.41 -1.29
CA PRO A 32 -9.49 11.71 -2.72
C PRO A 32 -8.31 10.99 -3.37
N VAL A 33 -7.17 10.87 -2.68
CA VAL A 33 -6.00 10.13 -3.19
C VAL A 33 -6.33 8.65 -3.35
N GLY A 34 -6.99 8.04 -2.37
CA GLY A 34 -7.44 6.65 -2.44
C GLY A 34 -8.43 6.43 -3.60
N LEU A 35 -9.42 7.32 -3.75
CA LEU A 35 -10.37 7.27 -4.87
C LEU A 35 -9.66 7.39 -6.21
N LEU A 36 -8.72 8.33 -6.35
CA LEU A 36 -7.97 8.53 -7.58
C LEU A 36 -7.12 7.31 -7.93
N LEU A 37 -6.42 6.72 -6.96
CA LEU A 37 -5.65 5.49 -7.16
C LEU A 37 -6.54 4.32 -7.58
N GLY A 38 -7.71 4.15 -6.94
CA GLY A 38 -8.70 3.15 -7.31
C GLY A 38 -9.22 3.33 -8.74
N TRP A 39 -9.58 4.57 -9.10
CA TRP A 39 -10.03 4.91 -10.45
C TRP A 39 -8.95 4.62 -11.51
N LEU A 40 -7.70 5.04 -11.26
CA LEU A 40 -6.58 4.77 -12.17
C LEU A 40 -6.31 3.27 -12.30
N SER A 41 -6.45 2.50 -11.22
CA SER A 41 -6.33 1.03 -11.24
C SER A 41 -7.42 0.39 -12.10
N LEU A 42 -8.68 0.84 -11.98
CA LEU A 42 -9.78 0.36 -12.83
C LEU A 42 -9.56 0.69 -14.31
N LEU A 43 -9.02 1.87 -14.63
CA LEU A 43 -8.65 2.21 -16.00
C LEU A 43 -7.57 1.28 -16.58
N LEU A 44 -6.52 0.98 -15.80
CA LEU A 44 -5.50 0.01 -16.20
C LEU A 44 -6.10 -1.37 -16.45
N ALA A 45 -6.98 -1.84 -15.57
CA ALA A 45 -7.66 -3.12 -15.74
C ALA A 45 -8.55 -3.15 -16.99
N GLY A 46 -9.30 -2.07 -17.25
CA GLY A 46 -10.14 -1.93 -18.45
C GLY A 46 -9.35 -1.89 -19.77
N GLN A 47 -8.06 -1.55 -19.72
CA GLN A 47 -7.13 -1.58 -20.85
C GLN A 47 -6.41 -2.94 -21.00
N GLY A 48 -6.79 -3.96 -20.22
CA GLY A 48 -6.16 -5.29 -20.24
C GLY A 48 -4.94 -5.43 -19.32
N HIS A 49 -4.55 -4.38 -18.61
CA HIS A 49 -3.38 -4.38 -17.71
C HIS A 49 -3.75 -4.77 -16.27
N ALA A 50 -4.41 -5.91 -16.10
CA ALA A 50 -4.89 -6.38 -14.79
C ALA A 50 -3.77 -6.55 -13.75
N ALA A 51 -2.59 -7.03 -14.18
CA ALA A 51 -1.44 -7.17 -13.28
C ALA A 51 -0.97 -5.82 -12.72
N ALA A 52 -0.82 -4.81 -13.57
CA ALA A 52 -0.45 -3.46 -13.15
C ALA A 52 -1.52 -2.83 -12.24
N ALA A 53 -2.80 -3.02 -12.57
CA ALA A 53 -3.93 -2.53 -11.77
C ALA A 53 -3.86 -3.03 -10.32
N LEU A 54 -3.59 -4.33 -10.13
CA LEU A 54 -3.46 -4.94 -8.80
C LEU A 54 -2.16 -4.53 -8.10
N LEU A 55 -1.04 -4.46 -8.82
CA LEU A 55 0.27 -4.11 -8.25
C LEU A 55 0.30 -2.69 -7.66
N VAL A 56 -0.36 -1.72 -8.32
CA VAL A 56 -0.46 -0.34 -7.81
C VAL A 56 -1.23 -0.27 -6.47
N LEU A 57 -2.19 -1.16 -6.27
CA LEU A 57 -2.99 -1.24 -5.04
C LEU A 57 -2.49 -2.31 -4.05
N ALA A 58 -1.41 -3.03 -4.37
CA ALA A 58 -1.02 -4.23 -3.64
C ALA A 58 -0.75 -3.97 -2.15
N TYR A 59 0.04 -2.94 -1.84
CA TYR A 59 0.33 -2.58 -0.45
C TYR A 59 -0.91 -2.14 0.35
N PRO A 60 -1.70 -1.12 -0.07
CA PRO A 60 -2.87 -0.69 0.71
C PRO A 60 -3.92 -1.78 0.86
N LEU A 61 -4.13 -2.63 -0.16
CA LEU A 61 -5.04 -3.76 -0.07
C LEU A 61 -4.52 -4.84 0.89
N ALA A 62 -3.23 -5.13 0.89
CA ALA A 62 -2.67 -6.14 1.78
C ALA A 62 -2.66 -5.70 3.25
N ASP A 63 -2.27 -4.45 3.53
CA ASP A 63 -2.26 -3.92 4.90
C ASP A 63 -3.68 -3.78 5.45
N GLY A 64 -4.59 -3.11 4.71
CA GLY A 64 -5.99 -2.99 5.11
C GLY A 64 -6.71 -4.34 5.16
N GLY A 65 -6.53 -5.19 4.15
CA GLY A 65 -7.14 -6.52 4.09
C GLY A 65 -6.67 -7.45 5.21
N SER A 66 -5.37 -7.47 5.52
CA SER A 66 -4.86 -8.28 6.63
C SER A 66 -5.36 -7.78 7.99
N THR A 67 -5.53 -6.47 8.15
CA THR A 67 -6.11 -5.84 9.35
C THR A 67 -7.56 -6.26 9.54
N LEU A 68 -8.39 -6.09 8.50
CA LEU A 68 -9.81 -6.46 8.55
C LEU A 68 -10.00 -7.96 8.76
N LEU A 69 -9.19 -8.80 8.10
CA LEU A 69 -9.23 -10.25 8.28
C LEU A 69 -8.90 -10.63 9.72
N ARG A 70 -7.86 -10.06 10.32
CA ARG A 70 -7.51 -10.33 11.73
C ARG A 70 -8.60 -9.90 12.69
N ARG A 71 -9.22 -8.73 12.46
CA ARG A 71 -10.34 -8.26 13.28
C ARG A 71 -11.54 -9.21 13.16
N LEU A 72 -11.86 -9.65 11.95
CA LEU A 72 -12.93 -10.61 11.70
C LEU A 72 -12.67 -11.95 12.41
N LEU A 73 -11.46 -12.51 12.30
CA LEU A 73 -11.08 -13.76 12.95
C LEU A 73 -11.07 -13.65 14.49
N ALA A 74 -10.80 -12.45 15.02
CA ALA A 74 -10.89 -12.17 16.46
C ALA A 74 -12.31 -11.82 16.94
N GLY A 75 -13.33 -11.87 16.08
CA GLY A 75 -14.71 -11.52 16.41
C GLY A 75 -14.94 -10.03 16.70
N LYS A 76 -14.00 -9.15 16.33
CA LYS A 76 -14.12 -7.70 16.52
C LYS A 76 -15.02 -7.09 15.45
N ARG A 77 -15.76 -6.03 15.79
CA ARG A 77 -16.58 -5.30 14.82
C ARG A 77 -15.69 -4.51 13.84
N LEU A 78 -15.99 -4.60 12.54
CA LEU A 78 -15.20 -3.94 11.49
C LEU A 78 -15.47 -2.43 11.40
N THR A 79 -16.63 -1.96 11.88
CA THR A 79 -17.05 -0.55 11.81
C THR A 79 -16.51 0.31 12.95
N GLU A 80 -15.91 -0.31 13.96
CA GLU A 80 -15.33 0.42 15.09
C GLU A 80 -13.98 1.04 14.69
N PRO A 81 -13.71 2.31 15.07
CA PRO A 81 -12.41 2.92 14.88
C PRO A 81 -11.28 2.04 15.45
N HIS A 82 -10.21 1.85 14.69
CA HIS A 82 -9.12 0.97 15.07
C HIS A 82 -7.75 1.49 14.62
N ARG A 83 -6.71 0.95 15.27
CA ARG A 83 -5.31 1.25 14.96
C ARG A 83 -4.50 -0.05 14.86
N ASP A 84 -5.05 -1.03 14.15
CA ASP A 84 -4.53 -2.40 14.07
C ASP A 84 -3.70 -2.67 12.79
N HIS A 85 -3.36 -1.63 12.01
CA HIS A 85 -2.64 -1.80 10.75
C HIS A 85 -1.24 -2.39 10.96
N ALA A 86 -0.74 -3.17 10.00
CA ALA A 86 0.55 -3.84 10.16
C ALA A 86 1.70 -2.84 10.33
N TYR A 87 1.65 -1.71 9.64
CA TYR A 87 2.65 -0.65 9.82
C TYR A 87 2.56 0.04 11.19
N GLN A 88 1.35 0.14 11.78
CA GLN A 88 1.14 0.70 13.12
C GLN A 88 1.66 -0.28 14.17
N ALA A 89 1.28 -1.55 14.04
CA ALA A 89 1.82 -2.66 14.82
C ALA A 89 3.36 -2.69 14.79
N ALA A 90 3.97 -2.43 13.63
CA ALA A 90 5.42 -2.33 13.49
C ALA A 90 6.02 -1.23 14.39
N VAL A 91 5.47 -0.02 14.31
CA VAL A 91 5.93 1.14 15.11
C VAL A 91 5.67 0.91 16.60
N ASP A 92 4.50 0.39 16.95
CA ASP A 92 4.10 0.13 18.34
C ASP A 92 4.97 -0.99 18.97
N SER A 93 5.56 -1.89 18.16
CA SER A 93 6.56 -2.86 18.60
C SER A 93 7.97 -2.28 18.84
N GLY A 94 8.16 -0.97 18.68
CA GLY A 94 9.42 -0.25 18.89
C GLY A 94 10.27 -0.03 17.64
N LEU A 95 9.77 -0.35 16.43
CA LEU A 95 10.47 0.02 15.20
C LEU A 95 10.35 1.52 14.94
N SER A 96 11.42 2.14 14.43
CA SER A 96 11.38 3.57 14.13
C SER A 96 10.45 3.88 12.96
N ALA A 97 9.56 4.85 13.14
CA ALA A 97 8.60 5.28 12.11
C ALA A 97 9.26 5.58 10.75
N PRO A 98 10.41 6.28 10.66
CA PRO A 98 11.08 6.51 9.37
C PRO A 98 11.51 5.23 8.66
N ARG A 99 11.94 4.19 9.41
CA ARG A 99 12.32 2.89 8.82
C ARG A 99 11.10 2.15 8.28
N VAL A 100 9.99 2.16 9.02
CA VAL A 100 8.73 1.57 8.56
C VAL A 100 8.25 2.29 7.30
N SER A 101 8.19 3.62 7.31
CA SER A 101 7.82 4.42 6.14
C SER A 101 8.72 4.18 4.92
N LEU A 102 10.04 4.10 5.12
CA LEU A 102 10.97 3.77 4.03
C LEU A 102 10.73 2.37 3.47
N THR A 103 10.44 1.38 4.33
CA THR A 103 10.11 0.02 3.89
C THR A 103 8.86 0.01 3.01
N VAL A 104 7.79 0.70 3.44
CA VAL A 104 6.56 0.85 2.65
C VAL A 104 6.83 1.52 1.31
N ALA A 105 7.63 2.59 1.30
CA ALA A 105 7.99 3.31 0.08
C ALA A 105 8.76 2.42 -0.91
N LEU A 106 9.74 1.65 -0.43
CA LEU A 106 10.53 0.75 -1.27
C LEU A 106 9.69 -0.40 -1.84
N VAL A 107 8.82 -1.00 -1.03
CA VAL A 107 7.88 -2.05 -1.48
C VAL A 107 6.91 -1.49 -2.53
N SER A 108 6.37 -0.30 -2.30
CA SER A 108 5.45 0.35 -3.25
C SER A 108 6.15 0.70 -4.56
N LEU A 109 7.40 1.18 -4.49
CA LEU A 109 8.23 1.47 -5.66
C LEU A 109 8.54 0.19 -6.44
N ALA A 110 8.89 -0.90 -5.76
CA ALA A 110 9.10 -2.21 -6.40
C ALA A 110 7.84 -2.70 -7.12
N CYS A 111 6.66 -2.56 -6.50
CA CYS A 111 5.38 -2.87 -7.14
C CYS A 111 5.12 -1.99 -8.37
N ALA A 112 5.44 -0.70 -8.30
CA ALA A 112 5.31 0.21 -9.44
C ALA A 112 6.24 -0.18 -10.60
N VAL A 113 7.48 -0.57 -10.33
CA VAL A 113 8.40 -1.09 -11.35
C VAL A 113 7.84 -2.37 -11.98
N LEU A 114 7.39 -3.33 -11.17
CA LEU A 114 6.76 -4.56 -11.66
C LEU A 114 5.49 -4.29 -12.48
N ALA A 115 4.70 -3.29 -12.10
CA ALA A 115 3.52 -2.87 -12.85
C ALA A 115 3.92 -2.38 -14.25
N VAL A 116 4.91 -1.49 -14.35
CA VAL A 116 5.45 -1.03 -15.63
C VAL A 116 6.02 -2.20 -16.44
N THR A 117 6.80 -3.08 -15.83
CA THR A 117 7.34 -4.28 -16.50
C THR A 117 6.21 -5.15 -17.06
N SER A 118 5.12 -5.37 -16.31
CA SER A 118 3.98 -6.17 -16.78
C SER A 118 3.27 -5.55 -17.99
N ILE A 119 3.21 -4.21 -18.05
CA ILE A 119 2.63 -3.48 -19.19
C ILE A 119 3.55 -3.57 -20.40
N LEU A 120 4.84 -3.29 -20.23
CA LEU A 120 5.81 -3.26 -21.34
C LEU A 120 6.05 -4.65 -21.96
N ALA A 121 5.95 -5.71 -21.15
CA ALA A 121 6.09 -7.07 -21.65
C ALA A 121 4.86 -7.57 -22.41
N ASP A 122 3.68 -7.01 -22.10
CA ASP A 122 2.37 -7.35 -22.69
C ASP A 122 2.12 -8.87 -22.82
N HIS A 123 2.55 -9.64 -21.82
CA HIS A 123 2.51 -11.10 -21.85
C HIS A 123 1.97 -11.64 -20.53
N ALA A 124 0.92 -12.48 -20.61
CA ALA A 124 0.19 -12.96 -19.44
C ALA A 124 1.09 -13.66 -18.41
N VAL A 125 2.02 -14.50 -18.85
CA VAL A 125 2.96 -15.21 -17.94
C VAL A 125 3.86 -14.24 -17.19
N VAL A 126 4.32 -13.17 -17.84
CA VAL A 126 5.15 -12.14 -17.19
C VAL A 126 4.30 -11.36 -16.19
N GLY A 127 3.06 -11.01 -16.56
CA GLY A 127 2.12 -10.36 -15.65
C GLY A 127 1.84 -11.17 -14.39
N VAL A 128 1.60 -12.48 -14.52
CA VAL A 128 1.41 -13.40 -13.38
C VAL A 128 2.68 -13.50 -12.54
N GLY A 129 3.86 -13.58 -13.17
CA GLY A 129 5.14 -13.57 -12.46
C GLY A 129 5.36 -12.29 -11.65
N CYS A 130 5.09 -11.12 -12.26
CA CYS A 130 5.16 -9.82 -11.58
C CYS A 130 4.21 -9.76 -10.39
N LEU A 131 2.98 -10.29 -10.51
CA LEU A 131 2.02 -10.36 -9.41
C LEU A 131 2.51 -11.24 -8.26
N ALA A 132 3.01 -12.44 -8.57
CA ALA A 132 3.52 -13.36 -7.55
C ALA A 132 4.71 -12.75 -6.77
N ILE A 133 5.63 -12.12 -7.50
CA ILE A 133 6.78 -11.42 -6.91
C ILE A 133 6.29 -10.24 -6.06
N GLY A 134 5.41 -9.38 -6.60
CA GLY A 134 4.85 -8.23 -5.89
C GLY A 134 4.12 -8.62 -4.61
N LEU A 135 3.31 -9.70 -4.66
CA LEU A 135 2.62 -10.23 -3.50
C LEU A 135 3.62 -10.68 -2.42
N ALA A 136 4.68 -11.40 -2.79
CA ALA A 136 5.71 -11.81 -1.85
C ALA A 136 6.42 -10.61 -1.20
N TRP A 137 6.78 -9.60 -2.00
CA TRP A 137 7.40 -8.35 -1.51
C TRP A 137 6.52 -7.59 -0.53
N VAL A 138 5.21 -7.55 -0.77
CA VAL A 138 4.24 -6.87 0.10
C VAL A 138 3.98 -7.66 1.38
N LEU A 139 3.80 -8.98 1.29
CA LEU A 139 3.47 -9.82 2.44
C LEU A 139 4.64 -10.00 3.41
N ALA A 140 5.88 -10.01 2.93
CA ALA A 140 7.06 -10.20 3.77
C ALA A 140 7.13 -9.21 4.97
N PRO A 141 7.08 -7.87 4.78
CA PRO A 141 7.07 -6.94 5.91
C PRO A 141 5.78 -7.04 6.74
N ILE A 142 4.61 -7.19 6.11
CA ILE A 142 3.32 -7.27 6.82
C ILE A 142 3.32 -8.44 7.80
N VAL A 143 3.67 -9.63 7.34
CA VAL A 143 3.77 -10.83 8.19
C VAL A 143 4.85 -10.66 9.25
N GLY A 144 6.00 -10.08 8.90
CA GLY A 144 7.08 -9.81 9.84
C GLY A 144 6.69 -8.86 10.96
N TRP A 145 5.96 -7.79 10.65
CA TRP A 145 5.51 -6.80 11.63
C TRP A 145 4.41 -7.34 12.52
N LEU A 146 3.42 -8.03 11.94
CA LEU A 146 2.30 -8.59 12.68
C LEU A 146 2.68 -9.77 13.59
N ARG A 147 3.89 -10.33 13.45
CA ARG A 147 4.46 -11.33 14.38
C ARG A 147 5.17 -10.68 15.57
N ARG A 148 5.54 -9.39 15.48
CA ARG A 148 6.23 -8.67 16.55
C ARG A 148 5.27 -8.13 17.60
N THR A 149 4.01 -7.93 17.26
CA THR A 149 2.99 -7.52 18.23
C THR A 149 2.51 -8.74 19.01
N PRO A 150 2.59 -8.73 20.35
CA PRO A 150 1.97 -9.75 21.17
C PRO A 150 0.50 -9.88 20.77
N SER A 151 0.01 -11.11 20.61
CA SER A 151 -1.42 -11.36 20.49
C SER A 151 -2.13 -10.76 21.72
N PRO A 152 -3.28 -10.09 21.55
CA PRO A 152 -4.07 -9.59 22.67
C PRO A 152 -4.50 -10.72 23.61
#